data_AF-A0A6P0KHM2-F1
#
_entry.id   AF-A0A6P0KHM2-F1
#
_cell.length_a   1.000
_cell.length_b   1.000
_cell.length_c   1.000
_cell.angle_alpha   90.00
_cell.angle_beta   90.00
_cell.angle_gamma   90.00
#
_symmetry.space_group_name_H-M   'P 1'
#
loop_
_entity.id
_entity.type
_entity.pdbx_description
1 polymer ?
#
loop_
_entity_poly.entity_id
_entity_poly.type
_entity_poly.pdbx_seq_one_letter_code
_entity_poly.pdbx_strand_id
1 'polypeptide(L)'
;SEAEFQQLSEAEAAIAFCPTSNLFLGSGLFNIEQATSPDRPVKVGLGTDVGAGTSFSMLQTANEAYKVAQLRQQKLSPFKALFLATLGGARALCLDDRLGSFEVGKEADFIVLDPRATPLMAFRNGEESPQSLEDLVDRAFSLIMMGDDRVVQATYILGQLMYERSPKM
;
A
#
# COMPACT_ATOMS: atom_id res chain seq x y z
N SER A 1 -0.70 0.08 -24.12
CA SER A 1 -0.28 -0.94 -25.11
C SER A 1 1.05 -1.54 -24.69
N GLU A 2 1.45 -2.67 -25.27
CA GLU A 2 2.76 -3.27 -24.99
C GLU A 2 3.95 -2.34 -25.30
N ALA A 3 3.84 -1.58 -26.39
CA ALA A 3 4.86 -0.62 -26.81
C ALA A 3 5.00 0.57 -25.85
N GLU A 4 3.90 1.03 -25.25
CA GLU A 4 3.94 2.10 -24.24
C GLU A 4 4.59 1.61 -22.93
N PHE A 5 4.28 0.39 -22.48
CA PHE A 5 4.96 -0.19 -21.32
C PHE A 5 6.46 -0.38 -21.57
N GLN A 6 6.85 -0.76 -22.80
CA GLN A 6 8.26 -0.86 -23.17
C GLN A 6 8.96 0.50 -23.07
N GLN A 7 8.38 1.56 -23.63
CA GLN A 7 8.93 2.91 -23.52
C GLN A 7 9.07 3.40 -22.08
N LEU A 8 8.05 3.14 -21.23
CA LEU A 8 8.12 3.50 -19.82
C LEU A 8 9.24 2.75 -19.09
N SER A 9 9.44 1.47 -19.41
CA SER A 9 10.53 0.67 -18.85
C SER A 9 11.90 1.18 -19.28
N GLU A 10 12.09 1.46 -20.58
CA GLU A 10 13.35 1.97 -21.14
C GLU A 10 13.71 3.37 -20.61
N ALA A 11 12.70 4.20 -20.37
CA ALA A 11 12.88 5.53 -19.80
C ALA A 11 13.07 5.53 -18.27
N GLU A 12 13.05 4.36 -17.62
CA GLU A 12 13.03 4.21 -16.16
C GLU A 12 11.93 5.05 -15.49
N ALA A 13 10.80 5.19 -16.17
CA ALA A 13 9.66 5.98 -15.69
C ALA A 13 8.93 5.26 -14.54
N ALA A 14 8.02 6.01 -13.90
CA ALA A 14 7.19 5.52 -12.83
C ALA A 14 5.70 5.72 -13.12
N ILE A 15 4.87 4.81 -12.62
CA ILE A 15 3.41 4.89 -12.67
C ILE A 15 2.88 5.08 -11.24
N ALA A 16 2.04 6.10 -11.08
CA ALA A 16 1.17 6.24 -9.92
C ALA A 16 -0.12 5.44 -10.18
N PHE A 17 -0.28 4.32 -9.49
CA PHE A 17 -1.49 3.51 -9.58
C PHE A 17 -2.55 4.03 -8.60
N CYS A 18 -3.60 4.64 -9.16
CA CYS A 18 -4.70 5.27 -8.41
C CYS A 18 -6.01 4.46 -8.53
N PRO A 19 -6.14 3.31 -7.84
CA PRO A 19 -7.27 2.41 -8.01
C PRO A 19 -8.61 3.04 -7.59
N THR A 20 -8.60 3.86 -6.54
CA THR A 20 -9.81 4.45 -5.96
C THR A 20 -10.49 5.40 -6.95
N SER A 21 -9.73 6.31 -7.56
CA SER A 21 -10.26 7.25 -8.57
C SER A 21 -10.61 6.54 -9.88
N ASN A 22 -9.80 5.57 -10.33
CA ASN A 22 -10.09 4.77 -11.51
C ASN A 22 -11.46 4.07 -11.44
N LEU A 23 -11.79 3.50 -10.28
CA LEU A 23 -13.09 2.87 -10.05
C LEU A 23 -14.21 3.92 -9.94
N PHE A 24 -13.98 5.00 -9.19
CA PHE A 24 -14.98 6.04 -8.97
C PHE A 24 -15.41 6.76 -10.27
N LEU A 25 -14.46 7.02 -11.17
CA LEU A 25 -14.70 7.70 -12.44
C LEU A 25 -15.02 6.74 -13.60
N GLY A 26 -14.93 5.42 -13.39
CA GLY A 26 -15.11 4.44 -14.46
C GLY A 26 -14.00 4.45 -15.51
N SER A 27 -12.79 4.88 -15.17
CA SER A 27 -11.64 4.98 -16.09
C SER A 27 -11.11 3.61 -16.55
N GLY A 28 -11.35 2.57 -15.75
CA GLY A 28 -11.00 1.18 -16.08
C GLY A 28 -10.12 0.50 -15.04
N LEU A 29 -9.60 -0.67 -15.40
CA LEU A 29 -8.86 -1.56 -14.51
C LEU A 29 -7.39 -1.62 -14.92
N PHE A 30 -6.50 -1.01 -14.13
CA PHE A 30 -5.07 -0.99 -14.38
C PHE A 30 -4.45 -2.40 -14.39
N ASN A 31 -3.57 -2.68 -15.36
CA ASN A 31 -2.93 -3.98 -15.53
C ASN A 31 -1.61 -4.04 -14.74
N ILE A 32 -1.70 -4.39 -13.45
CA ILE A 32 -0.54 -4.41 -12.55
C ILE A 32 0.50 -5.46 -12.95
N GLU A 33 0.10 -6.66 -13.38
CA GLU A 33 1.06 -7.71 -13.76
C GLU A 33 1.87 -7.33 -14.99
N GLN A 34 1.26 -6.66 -15.97
CA GLN A 34 1.98 -6.16 -17.14
C GLN A 34 2.96 -5.05 -16.77
N ALA A 35 2.53 -4.12 -15.90
CA ALA A 35 3.38 -3.02 -15.44
C ALA A 35 4.58 -3.51 -14.62
N THR A 36 4.40 -4.56 -13.82
CA THR A 36 5.46 -5.15 -12.98
C THR A 36 6.07 -6.41 -13.58
N SER A 37 5.94 -6.62 -14.89
CA SER A 37 6.51 -7.79 -15.57
C SER A 37 8.04 -7.77 -15.45
N PRO A 38 8.70 -8.91 -15.15
CA PRO A 38 10.16 -8.99 -15.12
C PRO A 38 10.83 -8.62 -16.43
N ASP A 39 10.16 -8.83 -17.57
CA ASP A 39 10.72 -8.56 -18.90
C ASP A 39 10.77 -7.05 -19.24
N ARG A 40 9.90 -6.26 -18.62
CA ARG A 40 9.76 -4.81 -18.83
C ARG A 40 9.33 -4.09 -17.54
N PRO A 41 10.18 -4.10 -16.51
CA PRO A 41 9.79 -3.62 -15.20
C PRO A 41 9.57 -2.09 -15.22
N VAL A 42 8.36 -1.66 -14.90
CA VAL A 42 8.05 -0.25 -14.62
C VAL A 42 7.95 -0.04 -13.12
N LYS A 43 8.49 1.07 -12.61
CA LYS A 43 8.32 1.44 -11.19
C LYS A 43 6.85 1.75 -10.94
N VAL A 44 6.25 1.16 -9.91
CA VAL A 44 4.85 1.38 -9.56
C VAL A 44 4.73 1.71 -8.07
N GLY A 45 4.07 2.83 -7.78
CA GLY A 45 3.63 3.21 -6.43
C GLY A 45 2.11 3.35 -6.38
N LEU A 46 1.52 3.22 -5.19
CA LEU A 46 0.11 3.53 -5.00
C LEU A 46 -0.11 5.04 -4.83
N GLY A 47 -1.20 5.55 -5.41
CA GLY A 47 -1.66 6.93 -5.24
C GLY A 47 -3.12 6.97 -4.83
N THR A 48 -3.46 7.89 -3.92
CA THR A 48 -4.84 8.10 -3.47
C THR A 48 -5.66 8.89 -4.49
N ASP A 49 -5.02 9.83 -5.18
CA ASP A 49 -5.65 10.76 -6.13
C ASP A 49 -6.87 11.49 -5.53
N VAL A 50 -6.72 11.95 -4.27
CA VAL A 50 -7.78 12.62 -3.52
C VAL A 50 -8.33 13.81 -4.30
N GLY A 51 -9.66 13.87 -4.39
CA GLY A 51 -10.41 14.75 -5.27
C GLY A 51 -11.33 13.90 -6.14
N ALA A 52 -10.75 12.99 -6.93
CA ALA A 52 -11.47 11.90 -7.57
C ALA A 52 -11.52 10.64 -6.68
N GLY A 53 -10.41 10.32 -6.02
CA GLY A 53 -10.34 9.36 -4.93
C GLY A 53 -10.98 9.91 -3.67
N THR A 54 -11.57 9.01 -2.87
CA THR A 54 -12.45 9.37 -1.75
C THR A 54 -11.82 9.14 -0.37
N SER A 55 -10.54 8.78 -0.30
CA SER A 55 -9.82 8.53 0.95
C SER A 55 -8.35 8.90 0.88
N PHE A 56 -7.80 9.34 2.02
CA PHE A 56 -6.37 9.55 2.23
C PHE A 56 -5.62 8.28 2.66
N SER A 57 -6.34 7.20 3.01
CA SER A 57 -5.72 6.00 3.59
C SER A 57 -5.07 5.12 2.52
N MET A 58 -3.76 4.89 2.67
CA MET A 58 -3.03 3.93 1.83
C MET A 58 -3.50 2.49 2.01
N LEU A 59 -4.05 2.13 3.17
CA LEU A 59 -4.66 0.80 3.39
C LEU A 59 -5.90 0.64 2.52
N GLN A 60 -6.76 1.67 2.48
CA GLN A 60 -7.95 1.67 1.63
C GLN A 60 -7.58 1.73 0.14
N THR A 61 -6.56 2.50 -0.25
CA THR A 61 -6.04 2.47 -1.62
C THR A 61 -5.52 1.09 -2.00
N ALA A 62 -4.79 0.40 -1.11
CA ALA A 62 -4.32 -0.96 -1.34
C ALA A 62 -5.47 -1.99 -1.40
N ASN A 63 -6.54 -1.79 -0.63
CA ASN A 63 -7.77 -2.57 -0.73
C ASN A 63 -8.44 -2.43 -2.10
N GLU A 64 -8.53 -1.22 -2.64
CA GLU A 64 -9.05 -1.00 -4.00
C GLU A 64 -8.13 -1.59 -5.07
N ALA A 65 -6.80 -1.47 -4.91
CA ALA A 65 -5.82 -2.13 -5.79
C ALA A 65 -6.05 -3.65 -5.85
N TYR A 66 -6.32 -4.28 -4.69
CA TYR A 66 -6.63 -5.69 -4.62
C TYR A 66 -7.91 -6.05 -5.40
N LYS A 67 -8.97 -5.26 -5.27
CA LYS A 67 -10.22 -5.47 -6.03
C LYS A 67 -10.01 -5.30 -7.53
N VAL A 68 -9.28 -4.26 -7.95
CA VAL A 68 -8.93 -4.04 -9.36
C VAL A 68 -8.16 -5.24 -9.92
N ALA A 69 -7.17 -5.76 -9.18
CA ALA A 69 -6.43 -6.95 -9.58
C ALA A 69 -7.35 -8.18 -9.70
N GLN A 70 -8.21 -8.42 -8.71
CA GLN A 70 -9.16 -9.54 -8.73
C GLN A 70 -10.14 -9.47 -9.91
N LEU A 71 -10.66 -8.29 -10.25
CA LEU A 71 -11.53 -8.09 -11.43
C LEU A 71 -10.81 -8.39 -12.74
N ARG A 72 -9.47 -8.28 -12.77
CA ARG A 72 -8.61 -8.70 -13.88
C ARG A 72 -8.13 -10.14 -13.79
N GLN A 73 -8.57 -10.91 -12.79
CA GLN A 73 -8.08 -12.26 -12.49
C GLN A 73 -6.57 -12.32 -12.18
N GLN A 74 -6.03 -11.23 -11.62
CA GLN A 74 -4.62 -11.08 -11.26
C GLN A 74 -4.43 -11.27 -9.76
N LYS A 75 -3.25 -11.77 -9.38
CA LYS A 75 -2.92 -11.99 -7.97
C LYS A 75 -2.16 -10.79 -7.41
N LEU A 76 -2.74 -10.12 -6.41
CA LEU A 76 -2.04 -9.14 -5.59
C LEU A 76 -1.98 -9.63 -4.14
N SER A 77 -0.79 -10.10 -3.72
CA SER A 77 -0.59 -10.53 -2.34
C SER A 77 -0.57 -9.33 -1.38
N PRO A 78 -0.94 -9.51 -0.09
CA PRO A 78 -0.90 -8.43 0.88
C PRO A 78 0.50 -7.83 1.03
N PHE A 79 1.57 -8.64 0.97
CA PHE A 79 2.93 -8.13 1.00
C PHE A 79 3.31 -7.33 -0.24
N LYS A 80 2.83 -7.72 -1.42
CA LYS A 80 3.05 -6.90 -2.63
C LYS A 80 2.28 -5.59 -2.53
N ALA A 81 1.06 -5.58 -1.98
CA ALA A 81 0.31 -4.36 -1.74
C ALA A 81 1.02 -3.42 -0.74
N LEU A 82 1.53 -3.97 0.37
CA LEU A 82 2.34 -3.21 1.34
C LEU A 82 3.62 -2.68 0.71
N PHE A 83 4.31 -3.48 -0.12
CA PHE A 83 5.48 -3.02 -0.86
C PHE A 83 5.13 -1.83 -1.76
N LEU A 84 4.07 -1.91 -2.56
CA LEU A 84 3.64 -0.80 -3.44
C LEU A 84 3.24 0.47 -2.64
N ALA A 85 2.74 0.30 -1.41
CA ALA A 85 2.40 1.40 -0.50
C ALA A 85 3.62 1.99 0.25
N THR A 86 4.78 1.33 0.23
CA THR A 86 5.98 1.70 1.00
C THR A 86 7.20 1.80 0.09
N LEU A 87 8.11 0.81 0.12
CA LEU A 87 9.36 0.81 -0.64
C LEU A 87 9.15 0.93 -2.15
N GLY A 88 8.09 0.33 -2.70
CA GLY A 88 7.71 0.47 -4.11
C GLY A 88 7.34 1.91 -4.48
N GLY A 89 6.61 2.60 -3.60
CA GLY A 89 6.33 4.03 -3.73
C GLY A 89 7.59 4.89 -3.62
N ALA A 90 8.47 4.61 -2.66
CA ALA A 90 9.75 5.30 -2.52
C ALA A 90 10.62 5.14 -3.78
N ARG A 91 10.68 3.93 -4.37
CA ARG A 91 11.37 3.66 -5.64
C ARG A 91 10.77 4.43 -6.81
N ALA A 92 9.44 4.50 -6.88
CA ALA A 92 8.74 5.26 -7.92
C ALA A 92 9.04 6.77 -7.84
N LEU A 93 9.35 7.28 -6.65
CA LEU A 93 9.70 8.67 -6.41
C LEU A 93 11.22 8.94 -6.36
N CYS A 94 12.07 7.93 -6.60
CA CYS A 94 13.52 8.02 -6.47
C CYS A 94 13.98 8.48 -5.06
N LEU A 95 13.33 7.95 -4.02
CA LEU A 95 13.61 8.24 -2.60
C LEU A 95 13.93 6.97 -1.80
N ASP A 96 14.13 5.84 -2.47
CA ASP A 96 14.35 4.54 -1.80
C ASP A 96 15.73 4.38 -1.18
N ASP A 97 16.65 5.31 -1.40
CA ASP A 97 17.90 5.45 -0.65
C ASP A 97 17.66 6.01 0.77
N ARG A 98 16.57 6.75 0.97
CA ARG A 98 16.25 7.44 2.24
C ARG A 98 14.99 6.92 2.94
N LEU A 99 14.02 6.39 2.20
CA LEU A 99 12.68 6.06 2.70
C LEU A 99 12.24 4.61 2.41
N GLY A 100 11.10 4.22 2.98
CA GLY A 100 10.33 3.05 2.57
C GLY A 100 10.72 1.72 3.22
N SER A 101 11.78 1.67 4.04
CA SER A 101 12.18 0.49 4.82
C SER A 101 12.92 0.90 6.11
N PHE A 102 13.12 -0.05 7.02
CA PHE A 102 13.85 0.14 8.28
C PHE A 102 15.35 -0.19 8.17
N GLU A 103 15.94 -0.04 6.99
CA GLU A 103 17.38 -0.29 6.79
C GLU A 103 18.21 0.81 7.47
N VAL A 104 19.37 0.43 8.02
CA VAL A 104 20.29 1.37 8.68
C VAL A 104 20.72 2.46 7.69
N GLY A 105 20.61 3.72 8.12
CA GLY A 105 20.97 4.90 7.31
C GLY A 105 19.75 5.61 6.70
N LYS A 106 18.57 4.99 6.70
CA LYS A 106 17.32 5.61 6.24
C LYS A 106 16.71 6.54 7.28
N GLU A 107 15.87 7.45 6.79
CA GLU A 107 15.07 8.34 7.62
C GLU A 107 14.02 7.55 8.41
N ALA A 108 13.86 7.91 9.68
CA ALA A 108 12.95 7.22 10.59
C ALA A 108 11.49 7.69 10.42
N ASP A 109 10.95 7.45 9.23
CA ASP A 109 9.56 7.72 8.87
C ASP A 109 8.75 6.41 8.95
N PHE A 110 7.86 6.31 9.93
CA PHE A 110 7.07 5.10 10.15
C PHE A 110 5.75 5.35 10.86
N ILE A 111 4.87 4.35 10.77
CA ILE A 111 3.60 4.32 11.47
C ILE A 111 3.51 3.10 12.38
N VAL A 112 2.85 3.27 13.51
CA VAL A 112 2.45 2.19 14.41
C VAL A 112 0.99 1.88 14.12
N LEU A 113 0.71 0.62 13.75
CA LEU A 113 -0.63 0.17 13.41
C LEU A 113 -1.21 -0.68 14.54
N ASP A 114 -2.45 -0.39 14.94
CA ASP A 114 -3.27 -1.20 15.84
C ASP A 114 -4.18 -2.13 15.02
N PRO A 115 -3.83 -3.42 14.84
CA PRO A 115 -4.63 -4.36 14.07
C PRO A 115 -5.96 -4.74 14.75
N ARG A 116 -6.25 -4.22 15.95
CA ARG A 116 -7.47 -4.49 16.72
C ARG A 116 -8.25 -3.18 16.96
N ALA A 117 -8.00 -2.14 16.16
CA ALA A 117 -8.57 -0.80 16.33
C ALA A 117 -10.10 -0.72 16.33
N THR A 118 -10.79 -1.62 15.61
CA THR A 118 -12.26 -1.69 15.55
C THR A 118 -12.77 -3.01 16.14
N PRO A 119 -14.03 -3.10 16.63
CA PRO A 119 -14.58 -4.34 17.18
C PRO A 119 -14.48 -5.52 16.21
N LEU A 120 -14.74 -5.30 14.92
CA LEU A 120 -14.66 -6.35 13.91
C LEU A 120 -13.20 -6.80 13.66
N MET A 121 -12.24 -5.86 13.66
CA MET A 121 -10.82 -6.20 13.55
C MET A 121 -10.31 -6.92 14.80
N ALA A 122 -10.72 -6.49 16.00
CA ALA A 122 -10.39 -7.18 17.25
C ALA A 122 -10.95 -8.61 17.30
N PHE A 123 -12.10 -8.85 16.68
CA PHE A 123 -12.65 -10.19 16.50
C PHE A 123 -11.85 -11.02 15.47
N ARG A 124 -11.50 -10.42 14.31
CA ARG A 124 -10.76 -11.13 13.24
C ARG A 124 -9.32 -11.47 13.61
N ASN A 125 -8.68 -10.61 14.39
CA ASN A 125 -7.25 -10.64 14.68
C ASN A 125 -7.00 -10.97 16.15
N GLY A 126 -6.29 -12.06 16.46
CA GLY A 126 -5.91 -12.40 17.83
C GLY A 126 -5.02 -11.36 18.52
N GLU A 127 -4.88 -11.47 19.85
CA GLU A 127 -4.00 -10.59 20.66
C GLU A 127 -2.53 -10.91 20.49
N GLU A 128 -2.21 -12.16 20.22
CA GLU A 128 -0.84 -12.62 20.05
C GLU A 128 -0.23 -12.10 18.74
N SER A 129 1.09 -11.91 18.79
CA SER A 129 1.87 -11.60 17.60
C SER A 129 1.88 -12.80 16.65
N PRO A 130 1.88 -12.60 15.31
CA PRO A 130 2.00 -13.70 14.34
C PRO A 130 3.18 -14.63 14.66
N GLN A 131 2.93 -15.94 14.72
CA GLN A 131 3.96 -16.96 15.02
C GLN A 131 4.44 -17.70 13.76
N SER A 132 3.73 -17.55 12.65
CA SER A 132 4.04 -18.15 11.36
C SER A 132 3.95 -17.15 10.21
N LEU A 133 4.44 -17.55 9.03
CA LEU A 133 4.29 -16.74 7.81
C LEU A 133 2.82 -16.61 7.42
N GLU A 134 2.06 -17.69 7.59
CA GLU A 134 0.62 -17.75 7.35
C GLU A 134 -0.12 -16.74 8.24
N ASP A 135 0.20 -16.70 9.55
CA ASP A 135 -0.39 -15.72 10.48
C ASP A 135 -0.06 -14.28 10.08
N LEU A 136 1.18 -14.06 9.60
CA LEU A 136 1.63 -12.73 9.19
C LEU A 136 0.91 -12.28 7.90
N VAL A 137 0.76 -13.18 6.93
CA VAL A 137 -0.02 -12.95 5.70
C VAL A 137 -1.47 -12.61 6.06
N ASP A 138 -2.08 -13.38 6.96
CA ASP A 138 -3.44 -13.17 7.43
C ASP A 138 -3.61 -11.81 8.13
N ARG A 139 -2.66 -11.45 9.01
CA ARG A 139 -2.65 -10.15 9.69
C ARG A 139 -2.50 -8.99 8.71
N ALA A 140 -1.56 -9.09 7.77
CA ALA A 140 -1.34 -8.08 6.74
C ALA A 140 -2.58 -7.92 5.83
N PHE A 141 -3.20 -9.05 5.46
CA PHE A 141 -4.43 -9.04 4.68
C PHE A 141 -5.57 -8.37 5.44
N SER A 142 -5.78 -8.71 6.72
CA SER A 142 -6.80 -8.06 7.55
C SER A 142 -6.56 -6.55 7.67
N LEU A 143 -5.32 -6.12 7.89
CA LEU A 143 -4.96 -4.70 7.96
C LEU A 143 -5.32 -3.95 6.67
N ILE A 144 -4.98 -4.51 5.51
CA ILE A 144 -5.32 -3.88 4.22
C ILE A 144 -6.82 -3.88 3.99
N MET A 145 -7.50 -5.01 4.22
CA MET A 145 -8.91 -5.16 3.84
C MET A 145 -9.88 -4.41 4.76
N MET A 146 -9.52 -4.24 6.03
CA MET A 146 -10.42 -3.72 7.06
C MET A 146 -9.94 -2.42 7.67
N GLY A 147 -8.72 -1.99 7.36
CA GLY A 147 -8.10 -0.85 7.99
C GLY A 147 -8.48 0.50 7.37
N ASP A 148 -8.60 1.49 8.23
CA ASP A 148 -8.73 2.91 7.90
C ASP A 148 -7.85 3.74 8.84
N ASP A 149 -8.08 5.06 8.92
CA ASP A 149 -7.35 5.99 9.76
C ASP A 149 -7.29 5.56 11.23
N ARG A 150 -8.32 4.87 11.72
CA ARG A 150 -8.38 4.41 13.11
C ARG A 150 -7.30 3.37 13.40
N VAL A 151 -6.80 2.64 12.41
CA VAL A 151 -5.73 1.66 12.60
C VAL A 151 -4.39 2.36 12.90
N VAL A 152 -4.21 3.61 12.50
CA VAL A 152 -2.98 4.37 12.77
C VAL A 152 -2.97 4.80 14.23
N GLN A 153 -2.17 4.12 15.05
CA GLN A 153 -1.98 4.45 16.46
C GLN A 153 -1.01 5.62 16.64
N ALA A 154 0.08 5.65 15.88
CA ALA A 154 1.05 6.75 15.91
C ALA A 154 1.76 6.91 14.56
N THR A 155 2.22 8.13 14.27
CA THR A 155 3.04 8.46 13.10
C THR A 155 4.30 9.19 13.54
N TYR A 156 5.44 8.72 13.06
CA TYR A 156 6.75 9.30 13.28
C TYR A 156 7.32 9.81 11.96
N ILE A 157 7.90 11.01 12.00
CA ILE A 157 8.61 11.63 10.87
C ILE A 157 10.00 12.03 11.37
N LEU A 158 11.05 11.60 10.69
CA LEU A 158 12.45 11.77 11.10
C LEU A 158 12.70 11.35 12.56
N GLY A 159 12.01 10.29 13.00
CA GLY A 159 12.10 9.76 14.37
C GLY A 159 11.35 10.58 15.43
N GLN A 160 10.63 11.64 15.05
CA GLN A 160 9.84 12.45 15.96
C GLN A 160 8.37 12.05 15.91
N LEU A 161 7.73 11.90 17.08
CA LEU A 161 6.30 11.64 17.16
C LEU A 161 5.52 12.87 16.67
N MET A 162 4.81 12.71 15.55
CA MET A 162 4.05 13.81 14.93
C MET A 162 2.54 13.65 15.12
N TYR A 163 2.08 12.43 15.34
CA TYR A 163 0.68 12.11 15.58
C TYR A 163 0.57 10.91 16.50
N GLU A 164 -0.35 10.99 17.47
CA GLU A 164 -0.75 9.87 18.30
C GLU A 164 -2.28 9.87 18.40
N ARG A 165 -2.90 8.74 18.10
CA ARG A 165 -4.34 8.55 18.24
C ARG A 165 -4.69 8.52 19.73
N SER A 166 -5.56 9.44 20.17
CA SER A 166 -6.01 9.49 21.56
C SER A 166 -6.64 8.15 21.98
N PRO A 167 -6.47 7.71 23.24
CA PRO A 167 -7.17 6.54 23.76
C PRO A 167 -8.70 6.72 23.60
N LYS A 168 -9.41 5.64 23.29
CA LYS A 168 -10.88 5.66 23.27
C LYS A 168 -11.39 6.15 24.64
N MET A 169 -12.23 7.19 24.66
CA MET A 169 -13.09 7.50 25.80
C MET A 169 -14.11 6.38 26.02
#